data_AF-A0A7S1LKP3-F1
#
_entry.id   AF-A0A7S1LKP3-F1
#
_cell.length_a   1.000
_cell.length_b   1.000
_cell.length_c   1.000
_cell.angle_alpha   90.00
_cell.angle_beta   90.00
_cell.angle_gamma   90.00
#
_symmetry.space_group_name_H-M   'P 1'
#
loop_
_entity.id
_entity.type
_entity.pdbx_description
1 polymer ?
#
loop_
_entity_poly.entity_id
_entity_poly.type
_entity_poly.pdbx_seq_one_letter_code
_entity_poly.pdbx_strand_id
1 'polypeptide(L)'
;ASYRTALEIDPGEADAHAGLGMMYSTRGDYAGGEASLRRAIEADPKRPNVHALLGSVLAQTDRMQEARESFEKAVSVAPGDMSYRLTLGMFFFKSDRLVEAEEAFAQAVRVDPKHAEAHHYMGEVRAQQGKASEAIKSLETVLRLDPQHGQARQKLGELRSRSGEGEL
;
A
#
# COMPACT_ATOMS: atom_id res chain seq x y z
N ALA A 1 -25.95 -34.08 10.31
CA ALA A 1 -25.91 -32.62 10.11
C ALA A 1 -24.74 -32.32 9.19
N SER A 2 -25.01 -31.59 8.10
CA SER A 2 -24.39 -31.73 6.79
C SER A 2 -22.97 -31.16 6.66
N TYR A 3 -21.99 -32.05 6.56
CA TYR A 3 -20.59 -31.80 6.17
C TYR A 3 -20.39 -31.95 4.65
N ARG A 4 -21.33 -31.47 3.83
CA ARG A 4 -21.37 -31.84 2.39
C ARG A 4 -21.68 -30.70 1.43
N THR A 5 -21.14 -29.52 1.72
CA THR A 5 -20.89 -28.47 0.73
C THR A 5 -19.60 -27.74 1.06
N ALA A 6 -18.53 -28.52 1.30
CA ALA A 6 -17.22 -28.05 0.88
C ALA A 6 -17.29 -28.01 -0.64
N LEU A 7 -17.78 -26.90 -1.19
CA LEU A 7 -17.57 -26.56 -2.59
C LEU A 7 -16.09 -26.82 -2.84
N GLU A 8 -15.80 -27.72 -3.76
CA GLU A 8 -14.49 -27.84 -4.37
C GLU A 8 -14.21 -26.46 -4.95
N ILE A 9 -13.51 -25.63 -4.18
CA ILE A 9 -13.06 -24.30 -4.59
C ILE A 9 -12.17 -24.56 -5.79
N ASP A 10 -12.62 -24.17 -6.99
CA ASP A 10 -11.73 -24.14 -8.14
C ASP A 10 -10.84 -22.90 -7.98
N PRO A 11 -9.54 -23.06 -7.70
CA PRO A 11 -8.63 -21.92 -7.61
C PRO A 11 -8.60 -21.14 -8.93
N GLY A 12 -8.92 -21.81 -10.06
CA GLY A 12 -9.06 -21.21 -11.38
C GLY A 12 -10.23 -20.22 -11.49
N GLU A 13 -11.32 -20.41 -10.74
CA GLU A 13 -12.45 -19.47 -10.73
C GLU A 13 -12.07 -18.16 -10.02
N ALA A 14 -11.38 -18.25 -8.88
CA ALA A 14 -10.88 -17.09 -8.16
C ALA A 14 -9.84 -16.31 -9.00
N ASP A 15 -8.91 -17.02 -9.66
CA ASP A 15 -7.91 -16.42 -10.54
C ASP A 15 -8.55 -15.73 -11.75
N ALA A 16 -9.53 -16.37 -12.39
CA ALA A 16 -10.24 -15.81 -13.53
C ALA A 16 -10.98 -14.51 -13.14
N HIS A 17 -11.70 -14.53 -12.03
CA HIS A 17 -12.42 -13.35 -11.54
C HIS A 17 -11.49 -12.23 -11.07
N ALA A 18 -10.34 -12.55 -10.46
CA ALA A 18 -9.34 -11.55 -10.12
C ALA A 18 -8.74 -10.89 -11.38
N GLY A 19 -8.43 -11.68 -12.41
CA GLY A 19 -7.96 -11.19 -13.70
C GLY A 19 -8.98 -10.30 -14.41
N LEU A 20 -10.25 -10.71 -14.43
CA LEU A 20 -11.35 -9.89 -14.97
C LEU A 20 -11.49 -8.58 -14.21
N GLY A 21 -11.43 -8.64 -12.88
CA GLY A 21 -11.51 -7.47 -12.01
C GLY A 21 -10.43 -6.43 -12.31
N MET A 22 -9.19 -6.88 -12.47
CA MET A 22 -8.08 -6.03 -12.90
C MET A 22 -8.31 -5.46 -14.31
N MET A 23 -8.71 -6.30 -15.27
CA MET A 23 -8.93 -5.88 -16.66
C MET A 23 -10.02 -4.81 -16.78
N TYR A 24 -11.17 -4.99 -16.12
CA TYR A 24 -12.25 -4.01 -16.10
C TYR A 24 -11.79 -2.69 -15.48
N SER A 25 -11.07 -2.77 -14.36
CA SER A 25 -10.57 -1.60 -13.63
C SER A 25 -9.55 -0.80 -14.46
N THR A 26 -8.64 -1.47 -15.19
CA THR A 26 -7.70 -0.80 -16.11
C THR A 26 -8.41 -0.09 -17.26
N ARG A 27 -9.60 -0.57 -17.67
CA ARG A 27 -10.44 0.08 -18.68
C ARG A 27 -11.35 1.18 -18.12
N GLY A 28 -11.28 1.44 -16.81
CA GLY A 28 -12.14 2.41 -16.13
C GLY A 28 -13.54 1.90 -15.79
N ASP A 29 -13.85 0.64 -16.07
CA ASP A 29 -15.08 -0.01 -15.61
C ASP A 29 -14.91 -0.50 -14.16
N TYR A 30 -14.97 0.44 -13.23
CA TYR A 30 -14.78 0.14 -11.81
C TYR A 30 -15.92 -0.70 -11.23
N ALA A 31 -17.15 -0.61 -11.77
CA ALA A 31 -18.27 -1.41 -11.31
C ALA A 31 -18.11 -2.89 -11.71
N GLY A 32 -17.75 -3.16 -12.97
CA GLY A 32 -17.40 -4.51 -13.42
C GLY A 32 -16.16 -5.06 -12.71
N GLY A 33 -15.19 -4.18 -12.44
CA GLY A 33 -14.00 -4.45 -11.65
C GLY A 33 -14.33 -4.96 -10.25
N GLU A 34 -15.09 -4.18 -9.49
CA GLU A 34 -15.53 -4.53 -8.14
C GLU A 34 -16.35 -5.83 -8.12
N ALA A 35 -17.33 -5.97 -9.01
CA ALA A 35 -18.17 -7.16 -9.05
C ALA A 35 -17.35 -8.44 -9.28
N SER A 36 -16.35 -8.38 -10.17
CA SER A 36 -15.46 -9.50 -10.43
C SER A 36 -14.55 -9.78 -9.24
N LEU A 37 -13.98 -8.76 -8.60
CA LEU A 37 -13.12 -8.93 -7.42
C LEU A 37 -13.89 -9.50 -6.22
N ARG A 38 -15.14 -9.10 -6.01
CA ARG A 38 -16.01 -9.67 -4.96
C ARG A 38 -16.26 -11.16 -5.20
N ARG A 39 -16.54 -11.59 -6.44
CA ARG A 39 -16.64 -13.02 -6.77
C ARG A 39 -15.35 -13.79 -6.52
N ALA A 40 -14.20 -13.19 -6.86
CA ALA A 40 -12.91 -13.80 -6.55
C ALA A 40 -12.69 -13.97 -5.03
N ILE A 41 -13.13 -13.02 -4.21
CA ILE A 41 -13.10 -13.11 -2.75
C ILE A 41 -14.08 -14.16 -2.21
N GLU A 42 -15.28 -14.27 -2.79
CA GLU A 42 -16.25 -15.30 -2.44
C GLU A 42 -15.69 -16.71 -2.72
N ALA A 43 -15.00 -16.88 -3.85
CA ALA A 43 -14.35 -18.14 -4.23
C ALA A 43 -13.14 -18.47 -3.33
N ASP A 44 -12.26 -17.51 -3.06
CA ASP A 44 -11.15 -17.69 -2.11
C ASP A 44 -10.91 -16.43 -1.25
N PRO A 45 -11.45 -16.41 -0.01
CA PRO A 45 -11.30 -15.28 0.90
C PRO A 45 -9.87 -15.07 1.42
N LYS A 46 -8.97 -16.05 1.26
CA LYS A 46 -7.59 -16.01 1.81
C LYS A 46 -6.57 -15.48 0.81
N ARG A 47 -7.03 -14.76 -0.22
CA ARG A 47 -6.17 -14.13 -1.21
C ARG A 47 -5.91 -12.65 -0.90
N PRO A 48 -4.74 -12.30 -0.34
CA PRO A 48 -4.47 -10.93 0.04
C PRO A 48 -4.40 -9.98 -1.17
N ASN A 49 -3.93 -10.47 -2.32
CA ASN A 49 -3.85 -9.69 -3.56
C ASN A 49 -5.23 -9.23 -4.06
N VAL A 50 -6.27 -10.07 -3.94
CA VAL A 50 -7.62 -9.72 -4.39
C VAL A 50 -8.25 -8.65 -3.50
N HIS A 51 -8.05 -8.75 -2.18
CA HIS A 51 -8.46 -7.70 -1.25
C HIS A 51 -7.76 -6.36 -1.53
N ALA A 52 -6.45 -6.37 -1.84
CA ALA A 52 -5.72 -5.16 -2.21
C ALA A 52 -6.18 -4.56 -3.56
N LEU A 53 -6.50 -5.40 -4.55
CA LEU A 53 -7.09 -4.94 -5.80
C LEU A 53 -8.47 -4.31 -5.57
N LEU A 54 -9.32 -4.94 -4.75
CA LEU A 54 -10.63 -4.38 -4.41
C LEU A 54 -10.48 -3.04 -3.71
N GLY A 55 -9.56 -2.92 -2.75
CA GLY A 55 -9.25 -1.66 -2.08
C GLY A 55 -8.83 -0.56 -3.07
N SER A 56 -8.04 -0.92 -4.08
CA SER A 56 -7.61 0.01 -5.13
C SER A 56 -8.78 0.49 -5.98
N VAL A 57 -9.68 -0.40 -6.38
CA VAL A 57 -10.89 -0.05 -7.14
C VAL A 57 -11.80 0.87 -6.32
N LEU A 58 -12.03 0.53 -5.06
CA LEU A 58 -12.86 1.33 -4.15
C LEU A 58 -12.30 2.74 -3.95
N ALA A 59 -10.98 2.86 -3.79
CA ALA A 59 -10.30 4.15 -3.68
C ALA A 59 -10.47 5.01 -4.96
N GLN A 60 -10.42 4.40 -6.14
CA GLN A 60 -10.65 5.11 -7.42
C GLN A 60 -12.09 5.59 -7.59
N THR A 61 -13.03 5.00 -6.83
CA THR A 61 -14.45 5.40 -6.80
C THR A 61 -14.82 6.23 -5.57
N ASP A 62 -13.84 6.84 -4.89
CA ASP A 62 -14.00 7.69 -3.71
C ASP A 62 -14.64 7.00 -2.48
N ARG A 63 -14.66 5.66 -2.45
CA ARG A 63 -15.18 4.84 -1.34
C ARG A 63 -14.08 4.54 -0.33
N MET A 64 -13.55 5.61 0.27
CA MET A 64 -12.32 5.58 1.08
C MET A 64 -12.39 4.63 2.28
N GLN A 65 -13.54 4.53 2.96
CA GLN A 65 -13.69 3.65 4.12
C GLN A 65 -13.66 2.17 3.73
N GLU A 66 -14.39 1.78 2.67
CA GLU A 66 -14.39 0.40 2.19
C GLU A 66 -13.03 0.02 1.55
N ALA A 67 -12.36 1.00 0.92
CA ALA A 67 -11.01 0.83 0.41
C ALA A 67 -10.04 0.48 1.54
N ARG A 68 -10.07 1.26 2.63
CA ARG A 68 -9.29 1.01 3.85
C ARG A 68 -9.52 -0.39 4.38
N GLU A 69 -10.78 -0.78 4.58
CA GLU A 69 -11.14 -2.11 5.12
C GLU A 69 -10.61 -3.24 4.23
N SER A 70 -10.67 -3.07 2.91
CA SER A 70 -10.13 -4.04 1.95
C SER A 70 -8.60 -4.14 2.02
N PHE A 71 -7.88 -3.01 2.14
CA PHE A 71 -6.43 -3.03 2.33
C PHE A 71 -6.02 -3.62 3.68
N GLU A 72 -6.71 -3.28 4.76
CA GLU A 72 -6.49 -3.89 6.09
C GLU A 72 -6.75 -5.40 6.05
N LYS A 73 -7.75 -5.84 5.27
CA LYS A 73 -8.00 -7.26 5.05
C LYS A 73 -6.83 -7.94 4.35
N ALA A 74 -6.25 -7.33 3.31
CA ALA A 74 -5.07 -7.85 2.64
C ALA A 74 -3.89 -8.04 3.62
N VAL A 75 -3.63 -7.05 4.48
CA VAL A 75 -2.60 -7.14 5.53
C VAL A 75 -2.92 -8.25 6.53
N SER A 76 -4.18 -8.40 6.95
CA SER A 76 -4.59 -9.44 7.92
C SER A 76 -4.44 -10.87 7.38
N VAL A 77 -4.63 -11.04 6.07
CA VAL A 77 -4.52 -12.35 5.39
C VAL A 77 -3.07 -12.74 5.21
N ALA A 78 -2.18 -11.78 4.92
CA ALA A 78 -0.74 -12.01 4.76
C ALA A 78 0.09 -11.07 5.66
N PRO A 79 0.06 -11.26 6.99
CA PRO A 79 0.72 -10.36 7.93
C PRO A 79 2.26 -10.42 7.84
N GLY A 80 2.84 -11.45 7.22
CA GLY A 80 4.28 -11.56 6.96
C GLY A 80 4.74 -10.88 5.68
N ASP A 81 3.81 -10.49 4.80
CA ASP A 81 4.14 -9.85 3.53
C ASP A 81 4.06 -8.32 3.69
N MET A 82 5.20 -7.67 3.56
CA MET A 82 5.30 -6.22 3.72
C MET A 82 4.64 -5.45 2.57
N SER A 83 4.42 -6.07 1.40
CA SER A 83 3.87 -5.39 0.20
C SER A 83 2.47 -4.84 0.45
N TYR A 84 1.66 -5.56 1.23
CA TYR A 84 0.31 -5.10 1.59
C TYR A 84 0.33 -3.93 2.58
N ARG A 85 1.34 -3.87 3.47
CA ARG A 85 1.52 -2.70 4.35
C ARG A 85 2.02 -1.48 3.59
N LEU A 86 2.93 -1.65 2.64
CA LEU A 86 3.32 -0.59 1.72
C LEU A 86 2.13 -0.08 0.93
N THR A 87 1.31 -0.98 0.39
CA THR A 87 0.11 -0.62 -0.38
C THR A 87 -0.89 0.16 0.48
N LEU A 88 -1.14 -0.28 1.71
CA LEU A 88 -1.97 0.44 2.67
C LEU A 88 -1.38 1.82 3.03
N GLY A 89 -0.07 1.91 3.23
CA GLY A 89 0.61 3.19 3.48
C GLY A 89 0.51 4.16 2.31
N MET A 90 0.68 3.67 1.07
CA MET A 90 0.51 4.48 -0.14
C MET A 90 -0.93 4.97 -0.30
N PHE A 91 -1.91 4.12 0.04
CA PHE A 91 -3.32 4.53 0.07
C PHE A 91 -3.53 5.70 1.04
N PHE A 92 -3.09 5.57 2.30
CA PHE A 92 -3.21 6.65 3.27
C PHE A 92 -2.46 7.92 2.85
N PHE A 93 -1.27 7.78 2.29
CA PHE A 93 -0.49 8.92 1.81
C PHE A 93 -1.21 9.69 0.71
N LYS A 94 -1.79 8.99 -0.27
CA LYS A 94 -2.60 9.60 -1.34
C LYS A 94 -3.88 10.26 -0.84
N SER A 95 -4.43 9.78 0.28
CA SER A 95 -5.60 10.36 0.94
C SER A 95 -5.26 11.45 1.97
N ASP A 96 -4.02 11.95 2.00
CA ASP A 96 -3.50 12.95 2.96
C ASP A 96 -3.64 12.53 4.45
N ARG A 97 -3.77 11.21 4.69
CA ARG A 97 -3.85 10.58 6.01
C ARG A 97 -2.44 10.27 6.52
N LEU A 98 -1.66 11.31 6.76
CA LEU A 98 -0.21 11.19 6.96
C LEU A 98 0.18 10.39 8.20
N VAL A 99 -0.60 10.45 9.28
CA VAL A 99 -0.31 9.69 10.52
C VAL A 99 -0.45 8.19 10.28
N GLU A 100 -1.53 7.78 9.63
CA GLU A 100 -1.77 6.38 9.29
C GLU A 100 -0.79 5.88 8.22
N ALA A 101 -0.41 6.75 7.26
CA ALA A 101 0.62 6.43 6.28
C ALA A 101 1.97 6.14 6.96
N GLU A 102 2.40 7.00 7.89
CA GLU A 102 3.64 6.79 8.64
C GLU A 102 3.61 5.47 9.42
N GLU A 103 2.49 5.17 10.08
CA GLU A 103 2.34 3.91 10.83
C GLU A 103 2.45 2.69 9.91
N ALA A 104 1.74 2.69 8.78
CA ALA A 104 1.76 1.59 7.82
C ALA A 104 3.16 1.37 7.23
N PHE A 105 3.86 2.44 6.83
CA PHE A 105 5.24 2.35 6.36
C PHE A 105 6.20 1.89 7.46
N ALA A 106 6.04 2.38 8.70
CA ALA A 106 6.84 1.92 9.83
C ALA A 106 6.64 0.42 10.10
N GLN A 107 5.41 -0.08 9.99
CA GLN A 107 5.16 -1.52 10.09
C GLN A 107 5.79 -2.31 8.92
N ALA A 108 5.79 -1.77 7.70
CA ALA A 108 6.49 -2.40 6.56
C ALA A 108 8.01 -2.48 6.82
N VAL A 109 8.62 -1.39 7.29
CA VAL A 109 10.05 -1.33 7.67
C VAL A 109 10.39 -2.30 8.81
N ARG A 110 9.47 -2.57 9.75
CA ARG A 110 9.69 -3.57 10.80
C ARG A 110 9.78 -5.00 10.25
N VAL A 111 9.06 -5.29 9.16
CA VAL A 111 9.10 -6.60 8.50
C VAL A 111 10.35 -6.74 7.64
N ASP A 112 10.67 -5.72 6.84
CA ASP A 112 11.93 -5.66 6.09
C ASP A 112 12.66 -4.32 6.33
N PRO A 113 13.62 -4.30 7.28
CA PRO A 113 14.39 -3.10 7.59
C PRO A 113 15.30 -2.62 6.46
N LYS A 114 15.55 -3.44 5.44
CA LYS A 114 16.44 -3.11 4.29
C LYS A 114 15.66 -2.68 3.05
N HIS A 115 14.33 -2.54 3.14
CA HIS A 115 13.52 -2.11 2.02
C HIS A 115 13.64 -0.60 1.79
N ALA A 116 14.47 -0.20 0.81
CA ALA A 116 14.78 1.20 0.54
C ALA A 116 13.52 2.05 0.22
N GLU A 117 12.58 1.52 -0.55
CA GLU A 117 11.35 2.21 -0.93
C GLU A 117 10.44 2.51 0.28
N ALA A 118 10.39 1.62 1.29
CA ALA A 118 9.62 1.85 2.52
C ALA A 118 10.19 3.02 3.31
N HIS A 119 11.53 3.09 3.42
CA HIS A 119 12.22 4.22 4.06
C HIS A 119 12.02 5.51 3.28
N HIS A 120 11.97 5.44 1.95
CA HIS A 120 11.71 6.60 1.10
C HIS A 120 10.31 7.18 1.36
N TYR A 121 9.27 6.34 1.31
CA TYR A 121 7.91 6.79 1.61
C TYR A 121 7.75 7.31 3.03
N MET A 122 8.40 6.67 4.01
CA MET A 122 8.42 7.18 5.39
C MET A 122 9.11 8.55 5.48
N GLY A 123 10.17 8.79 4.72
CA GLY A 123 10.83 10.09 4.59
C GLY A 123 9.92 11.16 3.98
N GLU A 124 9.22 10.82 2.89
CA GLU A 124 8.24 11.70 2.22
C GLU A 124 7.09 12.10 3.17
N VAL A 125 6.47 11.12 3.85
CA VAL A 125 5.40 11.37 4.81
C VAL A 125 5.86 12.30 5.93
N ARG A 126 7.03 12.04 6.52
CA ARG A 126 7.60 12.87 7.59
C ARG A 126 7.92 14.28 7.12
N ALA A 127 8.41 14.43 5.89
CA ALA A 127 8.66 15.74 5.30
C ALA A 127 7.34 16.53 5.15
N GLN A 128 6.27 15.89 4.68
CA GLN A 128 4.95 16.51 4.55
C GLN A 128 4.32 16.86 5.90
N GLN A 129 4.59 16.08 6.94
CA GLN A 129 4.21 16.38 8.33
C GLN A 129 5.05 17.49 8.99
N GLY A 130 6.08 18.03 8.31
CA GLY A 130 6.99 19.03 8.87
C GLY A 130 8.08 18.46 9.81
N LYS A 131 8.20 17.14 9.91
CA LYS A 131 9.21 16.44 10.74
C LYS A 131 10.54 16.34 9.99
N ALA A 132 11.13 17.49 9.63
CA ALA A 132 12.30 17.56 8.74
C ALA A 132 13.48 16.69 9.21
N SER A 133 13.82 16.74 10.50
CA SER A 133 14.93 15.96 11.08
C SER A 133 14.71 14.44 10.98
N GLU A 134 13.47 13.97 11.11
CA GLU A 134 13.15 12.54 10.99
C GLU A 134 13.09 12.12 9.52
N ALA A 135 12.61 12.99 8.64
CA ALA A 135 12.63 12.78 7.19
C ALA A 135 14.06 12.63 6.66
N ILE A 136 14.98 13.51 7.08
CA ILE A 136 16.41 13.45 6.74
C ILE A 136 17.00 12.09 7.13
N LYS A 137 16.77 11.62 8.36
CA LYS A 137 17.27 10.31 8.83
C LYS A 137 16.74 9.14 7.99
N SER A 138 15.46 9.18 7.62
CA SER A 138 14.86 8.17 6.74
C SER A 138 15.54 8.18 5.37
N LEU A 139 15.70 9.35 4.75
CA LEU A 139 16.30 9.49 3.42
C LEU A 139 17.79 9.14 3.39
N GLU A 140 18.53 9.44 4.45
CA GLU A 140 19.92 8.98 4.62
C GLU A 140 19.99 7.45 4.69
N THR A 141 19.01 6.81 5.33
CA THR A 141 18.90 5.34 5.33
C THR A 141 18.63 4.81 3.93
N VAL A 142 17.75 5.46 3.15
CA VAL A 142 17.53 5.12 1.74
C VAL A 142 18.84 5.16 0.97
N LEU A 143 19.61 6.25 1.06
CA LEU A 143 20.86 6.40 0.31
C LEU A 143 21.99 5.46 0.78
N ARG A 144 21.91 4.95 2.00
CA ARG A 144 22.80 3.88 2.49
C ARG A 144 22.42 2.52 1.92
N LEU A 145 21.14 2.25 1.71
CA LEU A 145 20.63 0.98 1.16
C LEU A 145 20.73 0.96 -0.38
N ASP A 146 20.39 2.09 -1.01
CA ASP A 146 20.47 2.34 -2.45
C ASP A 146 21.11 3.72 -2.71
N PRO A 147 22.44 3.77 -2.91
CA PRO A 147 23.15 5.00 -3.22
C PRO A 147 22.75 5.67 -4.54
N GLN A 148 22.01 5.00 -5.42
CA GLN A 148 21.56 5.55 -6.71
C GLN A 148 20.12 6.07 -6.67
N HIS A 149 19.45 6.04 -5.50
CA HIS A 149 18.07 6.49 -5.37
C HIS A 149 17.92 8.01 -5.59
N GLY A 150 17.62 8.39 -6.83
CA GLY A 150 17.57 9.79 -7.27
C GLY A 150 16.58 10.66 -6.49
N GLN A 151 15.35 10.15 -6.29
CA GLN A 151 14.30 10.89 -5.56
C GLN A 151 14.70 11.19 -4.10
N ALA A 152 15.26 10.20 -3.39
CA ALA A 152 15.73 10.39 -2.02
C ALA A 152 16.87 11.43 -1.93
N ARG A 153 17.80 11.42 -2.88
CA ARG A 153 18.87 12.42 -2.96
C ARG A 153 18.32 13.83 -3.19
N GLN A 154 17.37 13.98 -4.11
CA GLN A 154 16.73 15.25 -4.39
C GLN A 154 16.01 15.78 -3.14
N LYS A 155 15.15 14.95 -2.53
CA LYS A 155 14.37 15.33 -1.34
C LYS A 155 15.26 15.70 -0.16
N LEU A 156 16.36 14.97 0.04
CA LEU A 156 17.34 15.26 1.09
C LEU A 156 18.01 16.61 0.87
N GLY A 157 18.36 16.93 -0.39
CA GLY A 157 18.90 18.24 -0.76
C GLY A 157 17.92 19.37 -0.46
N GLU A 158 16.66 19.23 -0.90
CA GLU A 158 15.60 20.21 -0.64
C GLU A 158 15.40 20.48 0.86
N LEU A 159 15.36 19.43 1.68
CA LEU A 159 15.18 19.55 3.13
C LEU A 159 16.37 20.24 3.80
N ARG A 160 17.61 19.89 3.41
CA ARG A 160 18.82 20.48 4.00
C ARG A 160 19.00 21.94 3.63
N SER A 161 18.70 22.35 2.39
CA SER A 161 18.76 23.75 1.99
C SER A 161 17.79 24.61 2.81
N ARG A 162 16.54 24.13 2.98
CA ARG A 162 15.55 24.84 3.80
C ARG A 162 15.93 24.94 5.28
N SER A 163 16.64 23.95 5.83
CA SER A 163 17.14 24.00 7.20
C SER A 163 18.33 24.94 7.36
N GLY A 164 19.21 25.06 6.37
CA GLY A 164 20.34 26.00 6.40
C GLY A 164 19.96 27.46 6.18
N GLU A 165 18.85 27.73 5.49
CA GLU A 165 18.34 29.09 5.27
C GLU A 165 17.63 29.69 6.51
N GLY A 166 17.23 28.86 7.47
CA GLY A 166 16.58 29.31 8.71
C GLY A 166 17.55 29.67 9.85
N GLU A 167 18.87 29.50 9.64
CA GLU A 167 19.92 29.73 10.64
C GLU A 167 20.73 31.03 10.40
N LEU A 168 20.31 31.88 9.45
CA LEU A 168 20.88 33.21 9.16
C LEU A 168 19.96 34.34 9.62
#